data_AF-A0A3P7KXM3-F1
#
_entry.id   AF-A0A3P7KXM3-F1
#
_cell.length_a   1.000
_cell.length_b   1.000
_cell.length_c   1.000
_cell.angle_alpha   90.00
_cell.angle_beta   90.00
_cell.angle_gamma   90.00
#
_symmetry.space_group_name_H-M   'P 1'
#
loop_
_entity.id
_entity.type
_entity.pdbx_description
1 polymer ?
#
loop_
_entity_poly.entity_id
_entity_poly.type
_entity_poly.pdbx_seq_one_letter_code
_entity_poly.pdbx_strand_id
1 'polypeptide(L)'
;MSLATAITAITPPNVSYIQMDSLVIMKIVKHVDSELYAGMSEVAGEACQGLLTGLVSVEKDDSRLEITNCFPTARAEPVLESDENAAQANQMYEELKQQEMLDMLRKFRNMNIDYELVGFYQAHPFGACFSQDLVDSMFDYQSNGPD
;
A
#
# COMPACT_ATOMS: atom_id res chain seq x y z
N MET A 1 17.95 16.34 37.87
CA MET A 1 16.92 16.57 36.83
C MET A 1 17.21 15.58 35.72
N SER A 2 16.47 14.46 35.67
CA SER A 2 16.55 13.48 34.60
C SER A 2 15.22 13.57 33.86
N LEU A 3 15.24 14.13 32.65
CA LEU A 3 14.15 13.99 31.70
C LEU A 3 14.24 12.54 31.17
N ALA A 4 13.51 11.63 31.81
CA ALA A 4 13.12 10.40 31.16
C ALA A 4 12.04 10.76 30.14
N THR A 5 12.44 10.88 28.87
CA THR A 5 11.53 10.94 27.73
C THR A 5 10.57 9.76 27.84
N ALA A 6 9.30 10.05 28.12
CA ALA A 6 8.25 9.07 28.02
C ALA A 6 8.18 8.64 26.55
N ILE A 7 8.71 7.46 26.25
CA ILE A 7 8.33 6.73 25.04
C ILE A 7 6.86 6.41 25.29
N THR A 8 5.97 7.21 24.71
CA THR A 8 4.55 6.88 24.63
C THR A 8 4.51 5.49 24.02
N ALA A 9 4.10 4.50 24.82
CA ALA A 9 3.85 3.16 24.30
C ALA A 9 2.67 3.32 23.34
N ILE A 10 2.99 3.49 22.05
CA ILE A 10 2.04 3.38 20.96
C ILE A 10 1.44 1.98 21.16
N THR A 11 0.20 1.94 21.64
CA THR A 11 -0.56 0.70 21.66
C THR A 11 -1.29 0.71 20.33
N PRO A 12 -0.70 0.14 19.26
CA PRO A 12 -1.39 0.11 17.99
C PRO A 12 -2.76 -0.56 18.19
N PRO A 13 -3.79 -0.21 17.41
CA PRO A 13 -5.03 -0.97 17.39
C PRO A 13 -4.66 -2.44 17.17
N ASN A 14 -4.97 -3.29 18.14
CA ASN A 14 -4.59 -4.71 18.13
C ASN A 14 -5.49 -5.46 17.15
N VAL A 15 -5.26 -5.31 15.85
CA VAL A 15 -5.97 -6.07 14.82
C VAL A 15 -5.71 -7.56 15.03
N SER A 16 -6.76 -8.30 15.38
CA SER A 16 -6.69 -9.73 15.71
C SER A 16 -6.76 -10.60 14.46
N TYR A 17 -7.57 -10.19 13.48
CA TYR A 17 -7.61 -10.83 12.17
C TYR A 17 -8.02 -9.84 11.07
N ILE A 18 -7.75 -10.25 9.84
CA ILE A 18 -8.10 -9.53 8.63
C ILE A 18 -9.18 -10.33 7.90
N GLN A 19 -10.30 -9.68 7.60
CA GLN A 19 -11.33 -10.20 6.73
C GLN A 19 -11.18 -9.53 5.37
N MET A 20 -11.10 -10.31 4.29
CA MET A 20 -10.93 -9.79 2.95
C MET A 20 -12.04 -10.30 2.03
N ASP A 21 -12.68 -9.38 1.31
CA ASP A 21 -13.70 -9.74 0.33
C ASP A 21 -13.10 -10.54 -0.83
N SER A 22 -13.83 -11.54 -1.32
CA SER A 22 -13.35 -12.39 -2.41
C SER A 22 -13.06 -11.60 -3.69
N LEU A 23 -13.78 -10.49 -3.92
CA LEU A 23 -13.52 -9.58 -5.04
C LEU A 23 -12.15 -8.91 -4.94
N VAL A 24 -11.67 -8.59 -3.74
CA VAL A 24 -10.33 -8.03 -3.52
C VAL A 24 -9.27 -9.03 -3.94
N ILE A 25 -9.40 -10.28 -3.48
CA ILE A 25 -8.48 -11.37 -3.84
C ILE A 25 -8.45 -11.56 -5.37
N MET A 26 -9.63 -11.60 -6.02
CA MET A 26 -9.71 -11.72 -7.48
C MET A 26 -9.06 -10.55 -8.22
N LYS A 27 -9.21 -9.32 -7.73
CA LYS A 27 -8.56 -8.14 -8.31
C LYS A 27 -7.04 -8.21 -8.19
N ILE A 28 -6.53 -8.62 -7.03
CA ILE A 28 -5.08 -8.79 -6.81
C ILE A 28 -4.54 -9.86 -7.77
N VAL A 29 -5.16 -11.04 -7.82
CA VAL A 29 -4.73 -12.13 -8.73
C VAL A 29 -4.77 -11.66 -10.19
N LYS A 30 -5.85 -11.00 -10.61
CA LYS A 30 -5.95 -10.46 -11.97
C LYS A 30 -4.87 -9.43 -12.26
N HIS A 31 -4.56 -8.55 -11.30
CA HIS A 31 -3.52 -7.53 -11.46
C HIS A 31 -2.15 -8.19 -11.65
N VAL A 32 -1.78 -9.13 -10.77
CA VAL A 32 -0.50 -9.85 -10.87
C VAL A 32 -0.38 -10.61 -12.18
N ASP A 33 -1.44 -11.31 -12.59
CA ASP A 33 -1.48 -12.05 -13.85
C ASP A 33 -1.32 -11.12 -15.06
N SER A 34 -2.05 -9.99 -15.08
CA SER A 34 -1.96 -9.00 -16.16
C SER A 34 -0.55 -8.42 -16.27
N GLU A 35 0.08 -8.10 -15.15
CA GLU A 35 1.45 -7.58 -15.10
C GLU A 35 2.47 -8.63 -15.58
N LEU A 36 2.30 -9.89 -15.19
CA LEU A 36 3.14 -10.99 -15.63
C LEU A 36 3.12 -11.14 -17.16
N TYR A 37 1.91 -11.11 -17.76
CA TYR A 37 1.74 -11.18 -19.22
C TYR A 37 2.25 -9.93 -19.95
N ALA A 38 2.25 -8.76 -19.30
CA ALA A 38 2.72 -7.50 -19.89
C ALA A 38 4.26 -7.40 -20.00
N GLY A 39 5.00 -8.47 -19.68
CA GLY A 39 6.45 -8.50 -19.86
C GLY A 39 7.25 -8.24 -18.58
N MET A 40 6.70 -8.60 -17.41
CA MET A 40 7.36 -8.56 -16.09
C MET A 40 8.73 -9.26 -16.00
N SER A 41 9.22 -9.86 -17.10
CA SER A 41 10.52 -10.51 -17.20
C SER A 41 11.66 -9.58 -17.62
N GLU A 42 11.43 -8.40 -18.21
CA GLU A 42 12.54 -7.67 -18.87
C GLU A 42 12.81 -6.23 -18.41
N VAL A 43 11.90 -5.57 -17.69
CA VAL A 43 12.13 -4.18 -17.23
C VAL A 43 11.93 -4.07 -15.72
N ALA A 44 13.08 -3.96 -15.04
CA ALA A 44 13.31 -3.34 -13.74
C ALA A 44 12.33 -3.64 -12.58
N GLY A 45 12.71 -4.61 -11.73
CA GLY A 45 12.82 -4.45 -10.27
C GLY A 45 11.60 -4.16 -9.38
N GLU A 46 10.57 -3.46 -9.86
CA GLU A 46 9.43 -3.08 -9.04
C GLU A 46 8.38 -4.19 -8.96
N ALA A 47 8.06 -4.57 -7.72
CA ALA A 47 7.02 -5.53 -7.43
C ALA A 47 5.64 -4.99 -7.84
N CYS A 48 4.76 -5.88 -8.31
CA CYS A 48 3.37 -5.52 -8.60
C CYS A 48 2.68 -5.15 -7.27
N GLN A 49 2.22 -3.90 -7.14
CA GLN A 49 1.73 -3.35 -5.87
C GLN A 49 0.45 -2.54 -6.02
N GLY A 50 -0.30 -2.40 -4.92
CA GLY A 50 -1.50 -1.59 -4.90
C GLY A 50 -2.00 -1.31 -3.49
N LEU A 51 -3.04 -0.48 -3.42
CA LEU A 51 -3.61 0.01 -2.17
C LEU A 51 -4.87 -0.76 -1.80
N LEU A 52 -5.07 -0.95 -0.49
CA LEU A 52 -6.19 -1.64 0.12
C LEU A 52 -7.09 -0.61 0.80
N THR A 53 -8.40 -0.68 0.53
CA THR A 53 -9.40 0.14 1.21
C THR A 53 -10.37 -0.72 1.99
N GLY A 54 -10.86 -0.16 3.09
CA GLY A 54 -11.65 -0.92 4.04
C GLY A 54 -11.98 -0.13 5.29
N LEU A 55 -12.35 -0.84 6.35
CA LEU A 55 -12.75 -0.26 7.61
C LEU A 55 -12.13 -1.06 8.76
N VAL A 56 -11.75 -0.37 9.83
CA VAL A 56 -11.30 -1.01 11.06
C VAL A 56 -12.48 -1.05 12.03
N SER A 57 -12.88 -2.25 12.47
CA SER A 57 -13.85 -2.41 13.54
C SER A 57 -13.14 -2.84 14.81
N VAL A 58 -13.08 -1.92 15.78
CA VAL A 58 -12.49 -2.15 17.09
C VAL A 58 -13.61 -2.39 18.09
N GLU A 59 -14.01 -3.64 18.29
CA GLU A 59 -14.86 -4.04 19.41
C GLU A 59 -13.99 -4.54 20.58
N LYS A 60 -14.54 -4.50 21.79
CA LYS A 60 -13.79 -4.79 23.04
C LYS A 60 -13.11 -6.16 23.07
N ASP A 61 -13.69 -7.14 22.39
CA ASP A 61 -13.24 -8.54 22.34
C ASP A 61 -12.98 -9.03 20.90
N ASP A 62 -13.19 -8.17 19.89
CA ASP A 62 -12.99 -8.50 18.47
C ASP A 62 -12.50 -7.27 17.68
N SER A 63 -11.21 -7.24 17.37
CA SER A 63 -10.63 -6.21 16.50
C SER A 63 -10.36 -6.81 15.13
N ARG A 64 -11.17 -6.40 14.16
CA ARG A 64 -11.12 -6.90 12.78
C ARG A 64 -10.82 -5.76 11.80
N LEU A 65 -9.93 -6.04 10.87
CA LEU A 65 -9.71 -5.19 9.70
C LEU A 65 -10.49 -5.79 8.52
N GLU A 66 -11.52 -5.09 8.08
CA GLU A 66 -12.31 -5.48 6.90
C GLU A 66 -11.74 -4.79 5.67
N ILE A 67 -11.28 -5.58 4.69
CA ILE A 67 -10.81 -5.09 3.40
C ILE A 67 -11.90 -5.36 2.37
N THR A 68 -12.57 -4.29 1.95
CA THR A 68 -13.74 -4.35 1.06
C THR A 68 -13.36 -4.04 -0.39
N ASN A 69 -12.26 -3.32 -0.63
CA ASN A 69 -11.81 -3.02 -1.98
C ASN A 69 -10.28 -2.84 -2.09
N CYS A 70 -9.78 -2.81 -3.31
CA CYS A 70 -8.38 -2.53 -3.62
C CYS A 70 -8.24 -1.96 -5.02
N PHE A 71 -7.11 -1.30 -5.28
CA PHE A 71 -6.75 -0.83 -6.61
C PHE A 71 -5.25 -0.85 -6.86
N PRO A 72 -4.81 -1.10 -8.11
CA PRO A 72 -3.40 -1.09 -8.46
C PRO A 72 -2.83 0.33 -8.38
N THR A 73 -1.58 0.45 -7.95
CA THR A 73 -0.81 1.68 -8.19
C THR A 73 -0.08 1.53 -9.51
N ALA A 74 0.01 2.60 -10.30
CA ALA A 74 0.80 2.60 -11.53
C ALA A 74 2.26 2.21 -11.23
N ARG A 75 2.89 1.50 -12.15
CA ARG A 75 4.35 1.23 -12.10
C ARG A 75 5.12 2.48 -12.47
N ALA A 76 6.30 2.63 -11.88
CA ALA A 76 7.29 3.57 -12.39
C ALA A 76 8.08 2.85 -13.49
N GLU A 77 8.31 3.51 -14.61
CA GLU A 77 9.52 3.24 -15.40
C GLU A 77 10.62 4.04 -14.71
N PRO A 78 11.47 3.45 -13.84
CA PRO A 78 12.49 4.23 -13.16
C PRO A 78 13.41 4.85 -14.20
N VAL A 79 13.48 6.18 -14.23
CA VAL A 79 14.47 6.89 -15.04
C VAL A 79 15.82 6.56 -14.46
N LEU A 80 16.68 5.89 -15.24
CA LEU A 80 17.99 5.45 -14.80
C LEU A 80 18.78 6.63 -14.22
N GLU A 81 19.38 6.44 -13.03
CA GLU A 81 20.14 7.44 -12.27
C GLU A 81 21.31 8.10 -13.04
N SER A 82 21.64 7.59 -14.23
CA SER A 82 22.59 8.20 -15.16
C SER A 82 22.09 9.49 -15.82
N ASP A 83 20.81 9.82 -15.70
CA ASP A 83 20.22 11.04 -16.26
C ASP A 83 20.31 12.20 -15.26
N GLU A 84 20.85 13.35 -15.67
CA GLU A 84 20.99 14.56 -14.84
C GLU A 84 19.65 15.06 -14.29
N ASN A 85 18.54 14.65 -14.93
CA ASN A 85 17.17 15.01 -14.53
C ASN A 85 16.42 13.90 -13.77
N ALA A 86 17.06 12.76 -13.44
CA ALA A 86 16.40 11.62 -12.81
C ALA A 86 15.68 12.00 -11.50
N ALA A 87 16.27 12.87 -10.68
CA ALA A 87 15.67 13.33 -9.42
C ALA A 87 14.37 14.14 -9.63
N GLN A 88 14.33 15.03 -10.63
CA GLN A 88 13.12 15.80 -10.97
C GLN A 88 12.05 14.91 -11.60
N ALA A 89 12.45 13.96 -12.45
CA ALA A 89 11.53 13.00 -13.06
C ALA A 89 10.86 12.11 -11.99
N ASN A 90 11.62 11.63 -11.01
CA ASN A 90 11.10 10.82 -9.91
C ASN A 90 10.13 11.62 -9.02
N GLN A 91 10.44 12.90 -8.70
CA GLN A 91 9.52 13.77 -7.96
C GLN A 91 8.20 14.01 -8.68
N MET A 92 8.25 14.33 -9.98
CA MET A 92 7.05 14.52 -10.80
C MET A 92 6.21 13.24 -10.87
N TYR A 93 6.86 12.08 -10.89
CA TYR A 93 6.20 10.79 -10.87
C TYR A 93 5.48 10.50 -9.54
N GLU A 94 6.13 10.79 -8.40
CA GLU A 94 5.51 10.66 -7.09
C GLU A 94 4.26 11.55 -6.96
N GLU A 95 4.33 12.80 -7.44
CA GLU A 95 3.19 13.72 -7.48
C GLU A 95 2.05 13.18 -8.35
N LEU A 96 2.36 12.62 -9.52
CA LEU A 96 1.36 11.99 -10.40
C LEU A 96 0.69 10.79 -9.72
N LYS A 97 1.48 9.90 -9.11
CA LYS A 97 0.97 8.73 -8.36
C LYS A 97 0.05 9.16 -7.22
N GLN A 98 0.43 10.21 -6.49
CA GLN A 98 -0.40 10.78 -5.44
C GLN A 98 -1.71 11.35 -5.99
N GLN A 99 -1.66 12.05 -7.14
CA GLN A 99 -2.85 12.61 -7.78
C GLN A 99 -3.81 11.52 -8.27
N GLU A 100 -3.30 10.48 -8.91
CA GLU A 100 -4.11 9.34 -9.37
C GLU A 100 -4.77 8.60 -8.19
N MET A 101 -4.02 8.39 -7.10
CA MET A 101 -4.55 7.83 -5.87
C MET A 101 -5.71 8.67 -5.33
N LEU A 102 -5.52 9.98 -5.18
CA LEU A 102 -6.56 10.88 -4.66
C LEU A 102 -7.82 10.88 -5.55
N ASP A 103 -7.64 10.85 -6.87
CA ASP A 103 -8.75 10.78 -7.81
C ASP A 103 -9.50 9.45 -7.73
N MET A 104 -8.80 8.34 -7.46
CA MET A 104 -9.43 7.05 -7.22
C MET A 104 -10.25 7.03 -5.92
N LEU A 105 -9.70 7.56 -4.83
CA LEU A 105 -10.43 7.67 -3.55
C LEU A 105 -11.66 8.57 -3.66
N ARG A 106 -11.58 9.67 -4.42
CA ARG A 106 -12.74 10.53 -4.74
C ARG A 106 -13.83 9.76 -5.49
N LYS A 107 -13.45 8.93 -6.47
CA LYS A 107 -14.40 8.08 -7.21
C LYS A 107 -15.06 7.06 -6.29
N PHE A 108 -14.30 6.44 -5.38
CA PHE A 108 -14.86 5.51 -4.39
C PHE A 108 -15.89 6.18 -3.50
N ARG A 109 -15.56 7.37 -2.97
CA ARG A 109 -16.50 8.17 -2.19
C ARG A 109 -17.77 8.50 -2.96
N ASN A 110 -17.67 8.88 -4.23
CA ASN A 110 -18.83 9.21 -5.07
C ASN A 110 -19.71 7.98 -5.39
N MET A 111 -19.12 6.78 -5.40
CA MET A 111 -19.82 5.51 -5.65
C MET A 111 -20.27 4.80 -4.37
N ASN A 112 -20.10 5.43 -3.20
CA ASN A 112 -20.40 4.84 -1.89
C ASN A 112 -19.64 3.52 -1.64
N ILE A 113 -18.35 3.52 -2.00
CA ILE A 113 -17.37 2.47 -1.71
C ILE A 113 -16.45 2.98 -0.61
N ASP A 114 -16.04 2.11 0.32
CA ASP A 114 -15.06 2.45 1.34
C ASP A 114 -13.76 2.96 0.70
N TYR A 115 -13.36 4.16 1.09
CA TYR A 115 -12.22 4.89 0.54
C TYR A 115 -11.12 5.12 1.57
N GLU A 116 -11.27 4.62 2.79
CA GLU A 116 -10.23 4.69 3.81
C GLU A 116 -9.11 3.72 3.44
N LEU A 117 -7.89 4.22 3.35
CA LEU A 117 -6.71 3.40 3.11
C LEU A 117 -6.38 2.65 4.40
N VAL A 118 -6.33 1.32 4.30
CA VAL A 118 -6.08 0.42 5.44
C VAL A 118 -4.81 -0.42 5.26
N GLY A 119 -4.15 -0.31 4.11
CA GLY A 119 -2.85 -0.91 3.86
C GLY A 119 -2.53 -0.98 2.37
N PHE A 120 -1.61 -1.86 2.03
CA PHE A 120 -1.16 -2.10 0.67
C PHE A 120 -0.85 -3.59 0.46
N TYR A 121 -0.85 -4.03 -0.79
CA TYR A 121 -0.42 -5.37 -1.18
C TYR A 121 0.75 -5.26 -2.14
N GLN A 122 1.63 -6.26 -2.10
CA GLN A 122 2.78 -6.37 -2.97
C GLN A 122 2.98 -7.84 -3.36
N ALA A 123 3.08 -8.10 -4.66
CA ALA A 123 3.28 -9.43 -5.21
C ALA A 123 4.75 -9.62 -5.60
N HIS A 124 5.33 -10.70 -5.10
CA HIS A 124 6.70 -11.10 -5.41
C HIS A 124 6.71 -12.39 -6.25
N PRO A 125 7.28 -12.35 -7.46
CA PRO A 125 7.56 -13.58 -8.17
C PRO A 125 8.64 -14.36 -7.39
N PHE A 126 8.42 -15.66 -7.23
CA PHE A 126 9.37 -16.62 -6.62
C PHE A 126 9.55 -16.59 -5.08
N GLY A 127 8.59 -16.02 -4.34
CA GLY A 127 8.33 -16.46 -2.95
C GLY A 127 9.34 -16.06 -1.87
N ALA A 128 10.05 -14.94 -2.01
CA ALA A 128 10.80 -14.32 -0.91
C ALA A 128 10.07 -13.07 -0.41
N CYS A 129 9.73 -13.05 0.88
CA CYS A 129 8.50 -12.41 1.35
C CYS A 129 8.62 -11.00 1.94
N PHE A 130 9.83 -10.52 2.24
CA PHE A 130 10.03 -9.20 2.86
C PHE A 130 11.37 -8.63 2.45
N SER A 131 11.38 -7.70 1.50
CA SER A 131 12.55 -6.84 1.28
C SER A 131 12.69 -5.85 2.43
N GLN A 132 13.90 -5.30 2.61
CA GLN A 132 14.10 -4.24 3.60
C GLN A 132 13.17 -3.05 3.32
N ASP A 133 13.06 -2.63 2.06
CA ASP A 133 12.16 -1.56 1.64
C ASP A 133 10.69 -1.84 1.99
N LEU A 134 10.25 -3.10 1.90
CA LEU A 134 8.89 -3.50 2.29
C LEU A 134 8.70 -3.34 3.81
N VAL A 135 9.68 -3.76 4.61
CA VAL A 135 9.62 -3.63 6.07
C VAL A 135 9.63 -2.17 6.50
N ASP A 136 10.49 -1.35 5.90
CA ASP A 136 10.56 0.08 6.16
C ASP A 136 9.23 0.75 5.79
N SER A 137 8.64 0.40 4.65
CA SER A 137 7.31 0.87 4.24
C SER A 137 6.19 0.45 5.21
N MET A 138 6.24 -0.78 5.74
CA MET A 138 5.28 -1.25 6.75
C MET A 138 5.42 -0.47 8.06
N PHE A 139 6.66 -0.22 8.50
CA PHE A 139 6.94 0.55 9.70
C PHE A 139 6.46 2.00 9.56
N ASP A 140 6.77 2.65 8.45
CA ASP A 140 6.33 4.03 8.17
C ASP A 140 4.81 4.13 8.10
N TYR A 141 4.15 3.16 7.47
CA TYR A 141 2.69 3.11 7.42
C TYR A 141 2.07 3.01 8.82
N GLN A 142 2.59 2.12 9.67
CA GLN A 142 2.05 1.92 11.03
C GLN A 142 2.42 3.07 11.98
N SER A 143 3.58 3.70 11.80
CA SER A 143 4.04 4.81 12.65
C SER A 143 3.32 6.11 12.36
N ASN A 144 2.87 6.30 11.11
CA ASN A 144 2.17 7.51 10.66
C ASN A 144 0.63 7.32 10.57
N GLY A 145 0.13 6.16 10.96
CA GLY A 145 -1.31 5.88 11.01
C GLY A 145 -2.03 6.76 12.05
N PRO A 146 -3.31 7.07 11.86
CA PRO A 146 -4.12 7.76 12.87
C PRO A 146 -4.28 6.89 14.13
N ASP A 147 -4.19 7.51 15.31
CA ASP A 147 -4.44 6.91 16.63
C ASP A 147 -5.86 6.32 16.78
#